data_AF-A0A7V2PD07-F1
#
_entry.id   AF-A0A7V2PD07-F1
#
_cell.length_a   1.000
_cell.length_b   1.000
_cell.length_c   1.000
_cell.angle_alpha   90.00
_cell.angle_beta   90.00
_cell.angle_gamma   90.00
#
_symmetry.space_group_name_H-M   'P 1'
#
loop_
_entity.id
_entity.type
_entity.pdbx_description
1 polymer ?
#
loop_
_entity_poly.entity_id
_entity_poly.type
_entity_poly.pdbx_seq_one_letter_code
_entity_poly.pdbx_strand_id
1 'polypeptide(L)'
;MSEITMKQFLFLGSVTIEVLYLVLFVMTIRRPDFRFWPPPSRRSWQFFTSWLLAALVLVGFFFVGLLDFNSSILNTWFRFPIGLILHLSGVIIGSWSFTTLGLLATIGLGDELITKGPYQYSRNPQYIGDILHI
;
A
#
# COMPACT_ATOMS: atom_id res chain seq x y z
N MET A 1 9.26 33.64 0.24
CA MET A 1 9.00 32.19 0.14
C MET A 1 8.45 31.73 1.48
N SER A 2 7.22 31.21 1.52
CA SER A 2 6.70 30.60 2.76
C SER A 2 7.53 29.36 3.09
N GLU A 3 7.97 29.25 4.34
CA GLU A 3 8.68 28.09 4.84
C GLU A 3 7.81 26.83 4.73
N ILE A 4 8.37 25.73 4.20
CA ILE A 4 7.64 24.47 4.09
C ILE A 4 7.52 23.87 5.49
N THR A 5 6.30 23.62 5.93
CA THR A 5 6.06 22.95 7.22
C THR A 5 6.46 21.47 7.15
N MET A 6 6.83 20.86 8.29
CA MET A 6 7.18 19.43 8.36
C MET A 6 6.12 18.51 7.71
N LYS A 7 4.84 18.79 7.96
CA LYS A 7 3.72 18.06 7.34
C LYS A 7 3.76 18.16 5.81
N GLN A 8 3.95 19.35 5.26
CA GLN A 8 4.02 19.57 3.81
C GLN A 8 5.24 18.87 3.21
N PHE A 9 6.38 18.92 3.88
CA PHE A 9 7.58 18.21 3.45
C PHE A 9 7.36 16.70 3.37
N LEU A 10 6.81 16.08 4.42
CA LEU A 10 6.50 14.65 4.46
C LEU A 10 5.46 14.27 3.40
N PHE A 11 4.41 15.07 3.23
CA PHE A 11 3.38 14.84 2.21
C PHE A 11 3.96 14.87 0.79
N LEU A 12 4.68 15.94 0.44
CA LEU A 12 5.29 16.09 -0.89
C LEU A 12 6.34 15.00 -1.16
N GLY A 13 7.15 14.65 -0.15
CA GLY A 13 8.10 13.55 -0.25
C GLY A 13 7.41 12.21 -0.51
N SER A 14 6.36 11.89 0.26
CA SER A 14 5.60 10.64 0.11
C SER A 14 4.93 10.55 -1.26
N VAL A 15 4.29 11.62 -1.73
CA VAL A 15 3.67 11.69 -3.07
C VAL A 15 4.73 11.53 -4.17
N THR A 16 5.91 12.14 -4.01
CA THR A 16 7.00 12.01 -4.99
C THR A 16 7.49 10.57 -5.09
N ILE A 17 7.66 9.89 -3.96
CA ILE A 17 8.06 8.48 -3.90
C ILE A 17 6.97 7.59 -4.52
N GLU A 18 5.69 7.86 -4.23
CA GLU A 18 4.57 7.11 -4.81
C GLU A 18 4.47 7.28 -6.33
N VAL A 19 4.64 8.51 -6.83
CA VAL A 19 4.68 8.77 -8.28
C VAL A 19 5.85 8.05 -8.94
N LEU A 20 7.03 8.07 -8.32
CA LEU A 20 8.18 7.28 -8.79
C LEU A 20 7.84 5.78 -8.82
N TYR A 21 7.16 5.27 -7.79
CA TYR A 21 6.75 3.88 -7.69
C TYR A 21 5.78 3.48 -8.82
N LEU A 22 4.78 4.32 -9.09
CA LEU A 22 3.86 4.16 -10.22
C LEU A 22 4.59 4.17 -11.56
N VAL A 23 5.57 5.06 -11.75
CA VAL A 23 6.39 5.09 -12.97
C VAL A 23 7.16 3.77 -13.16
N LEU A 24 7.73 3.21 -12.10
CA LEU A 24 8.44 1.91 -12.16
C LEU A 24 7.50 0.74 -12.53
N PHE A 25 6.27 0.74 -12.04
CA PHE A 25 5.26 -0.23 -12.45
C PHE A 25 4.84 -0.06 -13.92
N VAL A 26 4.60 1.18 -14.37
CA VAL A 26 4.30 1.47 -15.78
C VAL A 26 5.46 1.04 -16.68
N MET A 27 6.71 1.29 -16.27
CA MET A 27 7.89 0.81 -17.00
C MET A 27 7.96 -0.71 -17.07
N THR A 28 7.55 -1.42 -16.02
CA THR A 28 7.47 -2.90 -16.05
C THR A 28 6.47 -3.38 -17.09
N ILE A 29 5.31 -2.75 -17.18
CA ILE A 29 4.28 -3.09 -18.18
C ILE A 29 4.78 -2.80 -19.60
N ARG A 30 5.49 -1.67 -19.79
CA ARG A 30 5.95 -1.22 -21.12
C ARG A 30 7.24 -1.89 -21.59
N ARG A 31 8.09 -2.33 -20.66
CA ARG A 31 9.37 -3.00 -20.93
C ARG A 31 9.47 -4.25 -20.06
N PRO A 32 8.93 -5.39 -20.53
CA PRO A 32 8.96 -6.64 -19.78
C PRO A 32 10.37 -7.12 -19.40
N ASP A 33 11.41 -6.66 -20.10
CA ASP A 33 12.82 -6.95 -19.78
C ASP A 33 13.33 -6.19 -18.56
N PHE A 34 12.75 -5.02 -18.25
CA PHE A 34 13.10 -4.24 -17.05
C PHE A 34 12.56 -4.89 -15.78
N ARG A 35 11.32 -5.41 -15.86
CA ARG A 35 10.56 -6.10 -14.80
C ARG A 35 10.94 -5.69 -13.37
N PHE A 36 10.46 -4.52 -12.94
CA PHE A 36 10.61 -4.09 -11.55
C PHE A 36 9.73 -4.91 -10.60
N TRP A 37 8.53 -5.28 -11.04
CA TRP A 37 7.62 -6.14 -10.26
C TRP A 37 6.83 -7.10 -11.17
N PRO A 38 6.57 -8.37 -10.77
CA PRO A 38 7.12 -9.03 -9.60
C PRO A 38 8.65 -9.13 -9.67
N PRO A 39 9.35 -9.07 -8.54
CA PRO A 39 10.81 -9.08 -8.51
C PRO A 39 11.34 -10.44 -8.99
N PRO A 40 12.45 -10.48 -9.73
CA PRO A 40 12.96 -11.72 -10.32
C PRO A 40 13.51 -12.71 -9.27
N SER A 41 13.94 -12.23 -8.11
CA SER A 41 14.32 -13.09 -6.98
C SER A 41 14.32 -12.32 -5.67
N ARG A 42 14.34 -13.05 -4.54
CA ARG A 42 14.46 -12.48 -3.19
C ARG A 42 15.73 -11.66 -2.96
N ARG A 43 16.79 -11.92 -3.73
CA ARG A 43 18.09 -11.23 -3.61
C ARG A 43 18.28 -10.14 -4.66
N SER A 44 17.25 -9.86 -5.45
CA SER A 44 17.30 -8.84 -6.50
C SER A 44 17.21 -7.43 -5.93
N TRP A 45 17.84 -6.46 -6.58
CA TRP A 45 17.72 -5.06 -6.17
C TRP A 45 16.25 -4.59 -6.29
N GLN A 46 15.50 -5.10 -7.27
CA GLN A 46 14.08 -4.82 -7.45
C GLN A 46 13.26 -5.20 -6.22
N PHE A 47 13.54 -6.36 -5.62
CA PHE A 47 12.88 -6.80 -4.39
C PHE A 47 13.14 -5.80 -3.25
N PHE A 48 14.40 -5.46 -2.99
CA PHE A 48 14.72 -4.54 -1.89
C PHE A 48 14.21 -3.12 -2.15
N THR A 49 14.36 -2.59 -3.36
CA THR A 49 13.90 -1.26 -3.72
C THR A 49 12.39 -1.16 -3.65
N SER A 50 11.65 -2.16 -4.13
CA SER A 50 10.18 -2.12 -4.11
C SER A 50 9.61 -2.08 -2.70
N TRP A 51 10.12 -2.92 -1.80
CA TRP A 51 9.71 -2.95 -0.41
C TRP A 51 10.20 -1.72 0.39
N LEU A 52 11.38 -1.17 0.06
CA LEU A 52 11.86 0.06 0.65
C LEU A 52 10.97 1.25 0.28
N LEU A 53 10.63 1.42 -1.01
CA LEU A 53 9.76 2.50 -1.46
C LEU A 53 8.36 2.40 -0.81
N ALA A 54 7.78 1.20 -0.78
CA ALA A 54 6.50 0.96 -0.10
C ALA A 54 6.56 1.30 1.39
N ALA A 55 7.63 0.89 2.10
CA ALA A 55 7.80 1.22 3.51
C ALA A 55 7.96 2.73 3.76
N LEU A 56 8.70 3.44 2.90
CA LEU A 56 8.87 4.89 3.00
C LEU A 56 7.55 5.64 2.79
N VAL A 57 6.74 5.22 1.81
CA VAL A 57 5.40 5.80 1.57
C VAL A 57 4.49 5.56 2.77
N LEU A 58 4.43 4.33 3.28
CA LEU A 58 3.61 3.97 4.44
C LEU A 58 3.99 4.80 5.67
N VAL A 59 5.28 4.86 6.00
CA VAL A 59 5.78 5.63 7.15
C VAL A 59 5.54 7.13 6.94
N GLY A 60 5.76 7.64 5.73
CA GLY A 60 5.54 9.04 5.39
C GLY A 60 4.09 9.46 5.60
N PHE A 61 3.13 8.72 5.04
CA PHE A 61 1.71 9.02 5.21
C PHE A 61 1.22 8.78 6.65
N PHE A 62 1.76 7.80 7.36
CA PHE A 62 1.47 7.60 8.78
C PHE A 62 1.82 8.85 9.61
N PHE A 63 3.00 9.44 9.41
CA PHE A 63 3.39 10.66 10.11
C PHE A 63 2.62 11.89 9.65
N VAL A 64 2.25 11.99 8.36
CA VAL A 64 1.33 13.03 7.89
C VAL A 64 0.00 12.93 8.62
N GLY A 65 -0.57 11.74 8.77
CA GLY A 65 -1.80 11.51 9.52
C GLY A 65 -1.71 11.89 11.00
N LEU A 66 -0.57 11.62 11.65
CA LEU A 66 -0.32 12.06 13.03
C LEU A 66 -0.26 13.59 13.15
N LEU A 67 0.48 14.24 12.25
CA LEU A 67 0.69 15.70 12.26
C LEU A 67 -0.56 16.47 11.85
N ASP A 68 -1.42 15.86 11.05
CA ASP A 68 -2.69 16.44 10.60
C ASP A 68 -3.90 15.88 11.35
N PHE A 69 -3.67 15.23 12.49
CA PHE A 69 -4.73 14.57 13.23
C PHE A 69 -5.84 15.55 13.62
N ASN A 70 -7.09 15.17 13.35
CA ASN A 70 -8.28 15.94 13.67
C ASN A 70 -8.41 17.31 12.96
N SER A 71 -7.66 17.55 11.87
CA SER A 71 -7.78 18.75 11.02
C SER A 71 -9.01 18.74 10.09
N SER A 72 -9.69 17.59 9.97
CA SER A 72 -10.75 17.37 8.98
C SER A 72 -12.00 18.20 9.28
N ILE A 73 -12.67 18.64 8.21
CA ILE A 73 -14.00 19.29 8.25
C ILE A 73 -15.12 18.33 8.65
N LEU A 74 -14.89 17.01 8.62
CA LEU A 74 -15.89 16.01 8.96
C LEU A 74 -16.06 15.91 10.48
N ASN A 75 -17.32 15.93 10.92
CA ASN A 75 -17.67 15.82 12.32
C ASN A 75 -17.19 14.48 12.90
N THR A 76 -16.48 14.59 14.03
CA THR A 76 -15.89 13.50 14.81
C THR A 76 -16.86 12.36 15.13
N TRP A 77 -18.13 12.67 15.42
CA TRP A 77 -19.16 11.69 15.76
C TRP A 77 -19.51 10.73 14.62
N PHE A 78 -19.30 11.14 13.37
CA PHE A 78 -19.47 10.26 12.21
C PHE A 78 -18.14 9.70 11.74
N ARG A 79 -17.08 10.53 11.75
CA ARG A 79 -15.76 10.16 11.23
C ARG A 79 -15.16 8.95 11.95
N PHE A 80 -15.20 8.93 13.29
CA PHE A 80 -14.58 7.83 14.04
C PHE A 80 -15.33 6.50 13.91
N PRO A 81 -16.67 6.42 14.08
CA PRO A 81 -17.37 5.15 13.90
C PRO A 81 -17.23 4.59 12.48
N ILE A 82 -17.35 5.43 11.45
CA ILE A 82 -17.18 5.01 10.06
C ILE A 82 -15.75 4.53 9.82
N GLY A 83 -14.76 5.32 10.25
CA GLY A 83 -13.35 4.96 10.13
C GLY A 83 -13.04 3.64 10.83
N LEU A 84 -13.58 3.41 12.03
CA LEU A 84 -13.40 2.16 12.77
C LEU A 84 -14.02 0.96 12.04
N ILE A 85 -15.23 1.10 11.49
CA ILE A 85 -15.90 0.03 10.74
C ILE A 85 -15.09 -0.32 9.48
N LEU A 86 -14.65 0.69 8.72
CA LEU A 86 -13.82 0.51 7.53
C LEU A 86 -12.50 -0.17 7.90
N HIS A 87 -11.82 0.34 8.92
CA HIS A 87 -10.56 -0.21 9.43
C HIS A 87 -10.69 -1.69 9.82
N LEU A 88 -11.67 -2.03 10.66
CA LEU A 88 -11.88 -3.43 11.08
C LEU A 88 -12.25 -4.34 9.90
N SER A 89 -13.09 -3.87 8.98
CA SER A 89 -13.43 -4.61 7.77
C SER A 89 -12.19 -4.88 6.92
N GLY A 90 -11.33 -3.88 6.76
CA GLY A 90 -10.07 -3.98 6.04
C GLY A 90 -9.09 -4.95 6.71
N VAL A 91 -8.92 -4.90 8.04
CA VAL A 91 -8.10 -5.88 8.78
C VAL A 91 -8.60 -7.30 8.54
N ILE A 92 -9.91 -7.53 8.65
CA ILE A 92 -10.51 -8.87 8.49
C ILE A 92 -10.28 -9.39 7.07
N ILE A 93 -10.63 -8.60 6.04
CA ILE A 93 -10.49 -9.00 4.64
C ILE A 93 -9.01 -9.16 4.26
N GLY A 94 -8.17 -8.21 4.66
CA GLY A 94 -6.73 -8.22 4.41
C GLY A 94 -6.04 -9.42 5.05
N SER A 95 -6.34 -9.70 6.33
CA SER A 95 -5.79 -10.85 7.04
C SER A 95 -6.26 -12.17 6.46
N TRP A 96 -7.54 -12.29 6.10
CA TRP A 96 -8.06 -13.50 5.45
C TRP A 96 -7.41 -13.72 4.08
N SER A 97 -7.20 -12.65 3.32
CA SER A 97 -6.52 -12.69 2.02
C SER A 97 -5.06 -13.08 2.17
N PHE A 98 -4.32 -12.42 3.08
CA PHE A 98 -2.91 -12.71 3.35
C PHE A 98 -2.69 -14.15 3.81
N THR A 99 -3.50 -14.64 4.75
CA THR A 99 -3.39 -16.02 5.26
C THR A 99 -3.75 -17.06 4.19
N THR A 100 -4.64 -16.72 3.25
CA THR A 100 -4.99 -17.61 2.13
C THR A 100 -3.92 -17.59 1.03
N LEU A 101 -3.36 -16.42 0.70
CA LEU A 101 -2.37 -16.23 -0.37
C LEU A 101 -0.96 -16.67 0.06
N GLY A 102 -0.61 -16.42 1.31
CA GLY A 102 0.71 -16.67 1.88
C GLY A 102 1.71 -15.54 1.66
N LEU A 103 2.75 -15.54 2.49
CA LEU A 103 3.77 -14.49 2.52
C LEU A 103 4.54 -14.38 1.19
N LEU A 104 4.99 -15.50 0.61
CA LEU A 104 5.82 -15.48 -0.60
C LEU A 104 5.08 -14.84 -1.78
N ALA A 105 3.83 -15.21 -2.01
CA ALA A 105 2.99 -14.61 -3.03
C ALA A 105 2.70 -13.12 -2.73
N THR A 106 2.43 -12.76 -1.47
CA THR A 106 2.25 -11.36 -1.05
C THR A 106 3.49 -10.51 -1.37
N ILE A 107 4.69 -11.06 -1.18
CA ILE A 107 5.95 -10.35 -1.45
C ILE A 107 6.42 -10.43 -2.91
N GLY A 108 5.57 -10.92 -3.82
CA GLY A 108 5.84 -11.01 -5.24
C GLY A 108 6.75 -12.17 -5.65
N LEU A 109 6.94 -13.16 -4.77
CA LEU A 109 7.77 -14.35 -4.99
C LEU A 109 6.95 -15.65 -5.12
N GLY A 110 5.63 -15.55 -5.19
CA GLY A 110 4.74 -16.69 -5.43
C GLY A 110 4.45 -16.90 -6.91
N ASP A 111 4.21 -18.15 -7.27
CA ASP A 111 3.97 -18.62 -8.64
C ASP A 111 2.64 -19.37 -8.79
N GLU A 112 2.05 -19.84 -7.68
CA GLU A 112 0.79 -20.56 -7.70
C GLU A 112 -0.43 -19.63 -7.80
N LEU A 113 -1.36 -19.99 -8.68
CA LEU A 113 -2.65 -19.32 -8.77
C LEU A 113 -3.61 -19.83 -7.69
N ILE A 114 -4.05 -18.93 -6.82
CA ILE A 114 -5.01 -19.23 -5.75
C ILE A 114 -6.41 -18.73 -6.11
N THR A 115 -7.41 -19.61 -6.03
CA THR A 115 -8.83 -19.32 -6.33
C THR A 115 -9.79 -19.69 -5.20
N LYS A 116 -9.26 -20.06 -4.03
CA LYS A 116 -10.02 -20.43 -2.81
C LYS A 116 -10.10 -19.26 -1.82
N GLY A 117 -10.97 -19.38 -0.82
CA GLY A 117 -11.12 -18.37 0.22
C GLY A 117 -11.62 -17.03 -0.36
N PRO A 118 -11.04 -15.88 -0.03
CA PRO A 118 -11.50 -14.60 -0.56
C PRO A 118 -11.21 -14.44 -2.07
N TYR A 119 -10.27 -15.23 -2.61
CA TYR A 119 -9.90 -15.20 -4.03
C TYR A 119 -10.95 -15.80 -4.98
N GLN A 120 -12.03 -16.39 -4.44
CA GLN A 120 -13.18 -16.79 -5.24
C GLN A 120 -14.10 -15.60 -5.60
N TYR A 121 -14.03 -14.50 -4.83
CA TYR A 121 -14.88 -13.32 -4.99
C TYR A 121 -14.17 -12.17 -5.72
N SER A 122 -12.86 -12.05 -5.53
CA SER A 122 -12.03 -11.02 -6.16
C SER A 122 -10.68 -11.59 -6.56
N ARG A 123 -10.08 -11.03 -7.62
CA ARG A 123 -8.69 -11.36 -8.01
C ARG A 123 -7.65 -10.71 -7.10
N ASN A 124 -8.03 -9.65 -6.36
CA ASN A 124 -7.14 -8.90 -5.48
C ASN A 124 -7.82 -8.55 -4.15
N PRO A 125 -8.29 -9.53 -3.36
CA PRO A 125 -9.00 -9.26 -2.11
C PRO A 125 -8.09 -8.62 -1.04
N GLN A 126 -6.78 -8.87 -1.08
CA GLN A 126 -5.85 -8.20 -0.18
C GLN A 126 -5.82 -6.67 -0.40
N TYR A 127 -5.81 -6.22 -1.67
CA TYR A 127 -5.92 -4.78 -1.97
C TYR A 127 -7.26 -4.18 -1.53
N ILE A 128 -8.35 -4.94 -1.52
CA ILE A 128 -9.61 -4.47 -0.94
C ILE A 128 -9.43 -4.23 0.56
N GLY A 129 -8.77 -5.16 1.26
CA GLY A 129 -8.42 -4.98 2.67
C GLY A 129 -7.56 -3.74 2.92
N ASP A 130 -6.51 -3.57 2.12
CA ASP A 130 -5.58 -2.44 2.21
C ASP A 130 -6.29 -1.09 2.01
N ILE A 131 -7.14 -0.96 0.98
CA ILE A 131 -7.90 0.28 0.69
C ILE A 131 -8.85 0.67 1.83
N LEU A 132 -9.40 -0.32 2.56
CA LEU A 132 -10.36 -0.07 3.64
C LEU A 132 -9.70 0.34 4.96
N HIS A 133 -8.45 -0.06 5.18
CA HIS A 133 -7.79 0.05 6.48
C HIS A 133 -6.62 1.04 6.55
N ILE A 134 -5.93 1.28 5.42
CA ILE A 134 -4.86 2.28 5.29
C ILE A 134 -5.47 3.68 5.24
#